data_AF-A0A7S3S0Z1-F1
#
_entry.id   AF-A0A7S3S0Z1-F1
#
_cell.length_a   1.000
_cell.length_b   1.000
_cell.length_c   1.000
_cell.angle_alpha   90.00
_cell.angle_beta   90.00
_cell.angle_gamma   90.00
#
_symmetry.space_group_name_H-M   'P 1'
#
loop_
_entity.id
_entity.type
_entity.pdbx_description
1 polymer ?
#
loop_
_entity_poly.entity_id
_entity_poly.type
_entity_poly.pdbx_seq_one_letter_code
_entity_poly.pdbx_strand_id
1 'polypeptide(L)'
;GLAVKFYSSKEQIQDMLKTAGGHESFGPKITKEVRSREHARWKDALQRAMDLERWGKGDEEKVKPLKAPRFRKVAGIKPEQEGLNLMLKMVEKPNVTTHEEYHDVVCGDASGMVTLHLRPRHFLPCEVGQYIRVQNAYVRMKNG
;
A
#
# COMPACT_ATOMS: atom_id res chain seq x y z
N GLY A 1 12.19 3.34 -6.77
CA GLY A 1 11.41 4.15 -5.82
C GLY A 1 10.88 5.37 -6.55
N LEU A 2 9.57 5.59 -6.54
CA LEU A 2 8.94 6.78 -7.13
C LEU A 2 9.09 7.95 -6.16
N ALA A 3 9.75 9.02 -6.60
CA ALA A 3 9.82 10.27 -5.84
C ALA A 3 8.54 11.07 -6.08
N VAL A 4 7.69 11.13 -5.06
CA VAL A 4 6.50 12.00 -5.07
C VAL A 4 6.89 13.31 -4.38
N LYS A 5 6.79 14.43 -5.10
CA LYS A 5 6.90 15.78 -4.53
C LYS A 5 5.50 16.35 -4.34
N PHE A 6 5.28 16.97 -3.19
CA PHE A 6 4.02 17.62 -2.83
C PHE A 6 4.19 19.14 -2.97
N TYR A 7 3.20 19.79 -3.58
CA TYR A 7 3.16 21.25 -3.77
C TYR A 7 2.06 21.83 -2.90
N SER A 8 2.34 22.95 -2.23
CA SER A 8 1.52 23.51 -1.16
C SER A 8 0.68 24.72 -1.58
N SER A 9 0.87 25.25 -2.79
CA SER A 9 0.16 26.45 -3.26
C SER A 9 -0.27 26.34 -4.72
N LYS A 10 -1.39 26.99 -5.03
CA LYS A 10 -1.96 27.04 -6.39
C LYS A 10 -1.06 27.85 -7.33
N GLU A 11 -0.37 28.87 -6.82
CA GLU A 11 0.58 29.66 -7.61
C GLU A 11 1.78 28.83 -8.05
N GLN A 12 2.32 27.94 -7.22
CA GLN A 12 3.44 27.06 -7.59
C GLN A 12 3.07 26.08 -8.70
N ILE A 13 1.84 25.55 -8.68
CA ILE A 13 1.35 24.66 -9.74
C ILE A 13 1.18 25.43 -11.06
N GLN A 14 0.67 26.67 -11.00
CA GLN A 14 0.51 27.52 -12.19
C GLN A 14 1.84 28.02 -12.76
N ASP A 15 2.80 28.36 -11.90
CA ASP A 15 4.14 28.76 -12.32
C ASP A 15 4.85 27.57 -12.98
N MET A 16 4.79 26.39 -12.37
CA MET A 16 5.34 25.17 -12.96
C MET A 16 4.67 24.79 -14.29
N LEU A 17 3.35 24.96 -14.43
CA LEU A 17 2.65 24.75 -15.71
C LEU A 17 3.03 25.80 -16.76
N LYS A 18 3.32 27.04 -16.38
CA LYS A 18 3.86 28.08 -17.28
C LYS A 18 5.31 27.79 -17.66
N THR A 19 6.14 27.34 -16.71
CA THR A 19 7.53 26.93 -16.95
C THR A 19 7.60 25.64 -17.78
N ALA A 20 6.69 24.69 -17.57
CA ALA A 20 6.64 23.40 -18.26
C ALA A 20 5.80 23.41 -19.55
N GLY A 21 5.11 24.51 -19.86
CA GLY A 21 4.06 24.54 -20.89
C GLY A 21 3.95 25.85 -21.66
N GLY A 22 5.05 26.55 -21.92
CA GLY A 22 4.95 27.85 -22.60
C GLY A 22 6.21 28.45 -23.19
N HIS A 23 7.16 27.64 -23.68
CA HIS A 23 8.13 27.93 -24.76
C HIS A 23 9.31 26.96 -24.63
N GLU A 24 9.16 25.72 -25.12
CA GLU A 24 10.35 25.07 -25.65
C GLU A 24 10.66 25.72 -27.00
N SER A 25 11.73 26.50 -26.94
CA SER A 25 12.37 27.26 -27.99
C SER A 25 12.56 26.44 -29.26
N PHE A 26 11.66 26.64 -30.24
CA PHE A 26 12.01 26.38 -31.63
C PHE A 26 13.21 27.28 -31.96
N GLY A 27 14.40 26.71 -32.09
CA GLY A 27 15.57 27.43 -32.55
C GLY A 27 15.25 28.18 -33.86
N PRO A 28 15.88 29.34 -34.11
CA PRO A 28 15.51 30.25 -35.21
C PRO A 28 15.64 29.68 -36.64
N LYS A 29 16.02 28.40 -36.79
CA LYS A 29 16.22 27.71 -38.09
C LYS A 29 15.44 26.39 -38.21
N ILE A 30 14.23 26.30 -37.67
CA ILE A 30 13.37 25.14 -37.91
C ILE A 30 12.48 25.44 -39.12
N THR A 31 12.63 24.65 -40.19
CA THR A 31 11.84 24.77 -41.42
C THR A 31 10.36 24.48 -41.14
N LYS A 32 9.47 25.05 -41.97
CA LYS A 32 8.01 24.92 -41.83
C LYS A 32 7.56 23.45 -41.76
N GLU A 33 8.27 22.56 -42.45
CA GLU A 33 8.02 21.12 -42.47
C GLU A 33 8.30 20.45 -41.12
N VAL A 34 9.41 20.80 -40.47
CA VAL A 34 9.76 20.23 -39.16
C VAL A 34 8.78 20.69 -38.09
N ARG A 35 8.35 21.96 -38.12
CA ARG A 35 7.28 22.46 -37.24
C ARG A 35 5.96 21.73 -37.46
N SER A 36 5.57 21.48 -38.71
CA SER A 36 4.35 20.74 -39.04
C SER A 36 4.40 19.32 -38.48
N ARG A 37 5.55 18.65 -38.61
CA ARG A 37 5.76 17.30 -38.08
C ARG A 37 5.71 17.24 -36.55
N GLU A 38 6.32 18.19 -35.87
CA GLU A 38 6.30 18.25 -34.40
C GLU A 38 4.92 18.61 -33.86
N HIS A 39 4.22 19.53 -34.52
CA HIS A 39 2.83 19.84 -34.20
C HIS A 39 1.89 18.65 -34.44
N ALA A 40 2.12 17.85 -35.50
CA ALA A 40 1.39 16.61 -35.73
C ALA A 40 1.69 15.56 -34.65
N ARG A 41 2.95 15.40 -34.24
CA ARG A 41 3.35 14.51 -33.13
C ARG A 41 2.74 14.94 -31.80
N TRP A 42 2.70 16.24 -31.53
CA TRP A 42 2.06 16.78 -30.33
C TRP A 42 0.55 16.54 -30.35
N LYS A 43 -0.12 16.81 -31.47
CA LYS A 43 -1.55 16.50 -31.65
C LYS A 43 -1.85 15.02 -31.48
N ASP A 44 -1.02 14.14 -32.03
CA ASP A 44 -1.16 12.69 -31.90
C ASP A 44 -0.91 12.22 -30.45
N ALA A 45 0.08 12.77 -29.75
CA ALA A 45 0.30 12.51 -28.33
C ALA A 45 -0.86 12.99 -27.47
N LEU A 46 -1.44 14.15 -27.81
CA LEU A 46 -2.60 14.71 -27.10
C LEU A 46 -3.88 13.92 -27.39
N GLN A 47 -4.07 13.46 -28.63
CA GLN A 47 -5.17 12.57 -29.00
C GLN A 47 -5.06 11.23 -28.26
N ARG A 48 -3.86 10.64 -28.18
CA ARG A 48 -3.60 9.43 -27.39
C ARG A 48 -3.81 9.63 -25.89
N ALA A 49 -3.51 10.82 -25.36
CA ALA A 49 -3.79 11.17 -23.97
C ALA A 49 -5.29 11.39 -23.71
N MET A 50 -6.03 11.98 -24.66
CA MET A 50 -7.47 12.17 -24.56
C MET A 50 -8.26 10.85 -24.80
N ASP A 51 -7.71 9.93 -25.60
CA ASP A 51 -8.22 8.56 -25.79
C ASP A 51 -8.05 7.67 -24.54
N LEU A 52 -7.60 8.22 -23.39
CA LEU A 52 -7.71 7.58 -22.07
C LEU A 52 -9.16 7.20 -21.71
N GLU A 53 -10.18 7.84 -22.29
CA GLU A 53 -11.57 7.40 -22.18
C GLU A 53 -11.80 6.00 -22.79
N ARG A 54 -10.99 5.62 -23.79
CA ARG A 54 -11.04 4.30 -24.44
C ARG A 54 -10.35 3.23 -23.61
N TRP A 55 -9.35 3.62 -22.80
CA TRP A 55 -8.67 2.74 -21.83
C TRP A 55 -9.58 2.39 -20.64
N GLY A 56 -10.58 3.22 -20.32
CA GLY A 56 -11.62 2.92 -19.33
C GLY A 56 -12.78 2.05 -19.85
N LYS A 57 -12.82 1.75 -21.15
CA LYS A 57 -13.87 0.94 -21.80
C LYS A 57 -13.38 -0.41 -22.31
N GLY A 58 -12.21 -0.87 -21.86
CA GLY A 58 -11.79 -2.26 -22.01
C GLY A 58 -12.30 -3.05 -20.82
N ASP A 59 -13.34 -3.85 -21.05
CA ASP A 59 -13.91 -4.86 -20.14
C ASP A 59 -13.79 -4.52 -18.64
N GLU A 60 -14.78 -3.79 -18.12
CA GLU A 60 -15.17 -3.96 -16.71
C GLU A 60 -15.66 -5.41 -16.52
N GLU A 61 -14.74 -6.37 -16.57
CA GLU A 61 -14.93 -7.64 -15.91
C GLU A 61 -15.08 -7.28 -14.44
N LYS A 62 -16.33 -7.10 -14.00
CA LYS A 62 -16.72 -6.69 -12.64
C LYS A 62 -15.78 -7.36 -11.65
N VAL A 63 -14.78 -6.61 -11.19
CA VAL A 63 -13.75 -7.15 -10.29
C VAL A 63 -14.53 -7.67 -9.09
N LYS A 64 -14.60 -8.99 -8.95
CA LYS A 64 -15.44 -9.59 -7.91
C LYS A 64 -14.96 -9.01 -6.58
N PRO A 65 -15.86 -8.39 -5.79
CA PRO A 65 -15.44 -7.75 -4.55
C PRO A 65 -14.73 -8.78 -3.67
N LEU A 66 -13.58 -8.40 -3.13
CA LEU A 66 -12.83 -9.26 -2.23
C LEU A 66 -13.72 -9.67 -1.06
N LYS A 67 -13.73 -10.97 -0.75
CA LYS A 67 -14.51 -11.49 0.37
C LYS A 67 -14.02 -10.85 1.67
N ALA A 68 -14.95 -10.41 2.50
CA ALA A 68 -14.63 -9.89 3.83
C ALA A 68 -13.84 -10.94 4.63
N PRO A 69 -12.80 -10.53 5.38
CA PRO A 69 -12.01 -11.45 6.18
C PRO A 69 -12.85 -12.06 7.30
N ARG A 70 -12.75 -13.38 7.47
CA ARG A 70 -13.43 -14.10 8.56
C ARG A 70 -12.48 -14.23 9.75
N PHE A 71 -12.87 -13.67 10.89
CA PHE A 71 -12.10 -13.76 12.13
C PHE A 71 -12.51 -15.00 12.92
N ARG A 72 -11.50 -15.79 13.32
CA ARG A 72 -11.70 -16.99 14.15
C ARG A 72 -11.42 -16.67 15.62
N LYS A 73 -11.81 -17.60 16.48
CA LYS A 73 -11.53 -17.58 17.93
C LYS A 73 -10.26 -18.36 18.25
N VAL A 74 -9.57 -17.97 19.31
CA VAL A 74 -8.35 -18.65 19.78
C VAL A 74 -8.58 -20.13 20.07
N ALA A 75 -9.70 -20.48 20.72
CA ALA A 75 -10.02 -21.89 21.04
C ALA A 75 -10.15 -22.81 19.81
N GLY A 76 -10.34 -22.25 18.61
CA GLY A 76 -10.46 -23.01 17.36
C GLY A 76 -9.15 -23.15 16.58
N ILE A 77 -8.02 -22.71 17.14
CA ILE A 77 -6.70 -22.78 16.50
C ILE A 77 -6.20 -24.23 16.53
N LYS A 78 -5.72 -24.71 15.37
CA LYS A 78 -5.05 -26.00 15.24
C LYS A 78 -3.53 -25.80 15.03
N PRO A 79 -2.69 -26.77 15.42
CA PRO A 79 -1.27 -26.78 15.06
C PRO A 79 -1.10 -26.66 13.53
N GLU A 80 -0.03 -25.99 13.09
CA GLU A 80 0.35 -25.85 11.68
C GLU A 80 -0.71 -25.19 10.78
N GLN A 81 -1.71 -24.56 11.36
CA GLN A 81 -2.76 -23.89 10.61
C GLN A 81 -2.27 -22.57 10.01
N GLU A 82 -2.61 -22.33 8.75
CA GLU A 82 -2.28 -21.10 8.02
C GLU A 82 -3.51 -20.25 7.71
N GLY A 83 -3.30 -19.00 7.28
CA GLY A 83 -4.36 -18.10 6.83
C GLY A 83 -5.30 -17.62 7.94
N LEU A 84 -4.80 -17.56 9.17
CA LEU A 84 -5.60 -17.25 10.35
C LEU A 84 -5.78 -15.73 10.51
N ASN A 85 -7.03 -15.30 10.69
CA ASN A 85 -7.36 -13.92 11.07
C ASN A 85 -7.94 -13.93 12.48
N LEU A 86 -7.37 -13.11 13.37
CA LEU A 86 -7.74 -13.05 14.78
C LEU A 86 -7.93 -11.60 15.21
N MET A 87 -8.78 -11.41 16.21
CA MET A 87 -8.92 -10.15 16.94
C MET A 87 -8.54 -10.41 18.39
N LEU A 88 -7.42 -9.85 18.83
CA LEU A 88 -6.81 -10.18 20.12
C LEU A 88 -6.59 -8.91 20.92
N LYS A 89 -6.63 -9.01 22.25
CA LYS A 89 -6.17 -7.97 23.17
C LYS A 89 -4.77 -8.33 23.64
N MET A 90 -3.84 -7.38 23.62
CA MET A 90 -2.53 -7.56 24.25
C MET A 90 -2.70 -7.57 25.76
N VAL A 91 -2.20 -8.63 26.39
CA VAL A 91 -2.30 -8.83 27.85
C VAL A 91 -0.95 -8.60 28.51
N GLU A 92 0.13 -9.03 27.86
CA GLU A 92 1.48 -8.89 28.41
C GLU A 92 2.46 -8.48 27.30
N LYS A 93 3.34 -7.54 27.66
CA LYS A 93 4.43 -7.06 26.83
C LYS A 93 5.74 -7.59 27.42
N PRO A 94 6.61 -8.25 26.63
CA PRO A 94 7.87 -8.80 27.11
C PRO A 94 8.79 -7.67 27.58
N ASN A 95 9.37 -7.86 28.77
CA ASN A 95 10.39 -6.96 29.33
C ASN A 95 11.77 -7.16 28.71
N VAL A 96 11.99 -8.33 28.08
CA VAL A 96 13.26 -8.72 27.45
C VAL A 96 12.97 -9.21 26.04
N THR A 97 13.77 -8.75 25.09
CA THR A 97 13.71 -9.22 23.70
C THR A 97 14.06 -10.71 23.64
N THR A 98 13.08 -11.56 23.33
CA THR A 98 13.29 -13.02 23.21
C THR A 98 14.25 -13.36 22.07
N HIS A 99 14.24 -12.58 20.97
CA HIS A 99 15.13 -12.75 19.82
C HIS A 99 15.38 -11.41 19.13
N GLU A 100 16.56 -11.19 18.53
CA GLU A 100 16.89 -9.90 17.87
C GLU A 100 15.87 -9.48 16.79
N GLU A 101 15.17 -10.44 16.18
CA GLU A 101 14.20 -10.21 15.09
C GLU A 101 12.73 -10.19 15.54
N TYR A 102 12.41 -10.75 16.71
CA TYR A 102 11.04 -10.98 17.15
C TYR A 102 10.87 -10.79 18.66
N HIS A 103 9.73 -10.23 19.03
CA HIS A 103 9.27 -10.09 20.40
C HIS A 103 8.06 -10.97 20.63
N ASP A 104 8.12 -11.78 21.68
CA ASP A 104 7.04 -12.66 22.10
C ASP A 104 6.07 -11.88 22.99
N VAL A 105 4.86 -11.65 22.50
CA VAL A 105 3.81 -10.97 23.27
C VAL A 105 2.67 -11.93 23.59
N VAL A 106 2.07 -11.79 24.77
CA VAL A 106 0.90 -12.58 25.14
C VAL A 106 -0.35 -11.80 24.76
N CYS A 107 -1.15 -12.40 23.89
CA CYS A 107 -2.39 -11.82 23.38
C CYS A 107 -3.54 -12.81 23.55
N GLY A 108 -4.76 -12.35 23.77
CA GLY A 108 -5.89 -13.24 23.97
C GLY A 108 -7.22 -12.66 23.52
N ASP A 109 -8.20 -13.54 23.34
CA ASP A 109 -9.60 -13.18 23.22
C ASP A 109 -10.42 -13.85 24.34
N ALA A 110 -11.75 -13.73 24.29
CA ALA A 110 -12.62 -14.37 25.28
C ALA A 110 -12.54 -15.91 25.31
N SER A 111 -11.91 -16.54 24.31
CA SER A 111 -11.82 -18.00 24.19
C SER A 111 -10.46 -18.57 24.62
N GLY A 112 -9.43 -17.73 24.77
CA GLY A 112 -8.11 -18.19 25.21
C GLY A 112 -7.00 -17.18 24.95
N MET A 113 -5.77 -17.59 25.28
CA MET A 113 -4.55 -16.80 25.10
C MET A 113 -3.57 -17.52 24.17
N VAL A 114 -2.79 -16.74 23.43
CA VAL A 114 -1.73 -17.18 22.51
C VAL A 114 -0.54 -16.26 22.63
N THR A 115 0.64 -16.78 22.33
CA THR A 115 1.85 -15.97 22.13
C THR A 115 1.94 -15.58 20.66
N LEU A 116 2.05 -14.28 20.37
CA LEU A 116 2.36 -13.78 19.04
C LEU A 116 3.84 -13.44 18.94
N HIS A 117 4.45 -13.82 17.82
CA HIS A 117 5.80 -13.42 17.45
C HIS A 117 5.73 -12.17 16.57
N LEU A 118 6.05 -11.01 17.13
CA LEU A 118 5.97 -9.72 16.43
C LEU A 118 7.36 -9.20 16.07
N ARG A 119 7.52 -8.73 14.82
CA ARG A 119 8.72 -7.98 14.43
C ARG A 119 8.75 -6.61 15.12
N PRO A 120 9.93 -6.00 15.35
CA PRO A 120 10.07 -4.69 16.00
C PRO A 120 9.12 -3.62 15.47
N ARG A 121 8.95 -3.53 14.14
CA ARG A 121 8.02 -2.58 13.50
C ARG A 121 6.56 -2.70 13.98
N HIS A 122 6.11 -3.91 14.28
CA HIS A 122 4.75 -4.18 14.77
C HIS A 122 4.68 -4.16 16.29
N PHE A 123 5.79 -4.49 16.97
CA PHE A 123 5.89 -4.54 18.43
C PHE A 123 5.93 -3.14 19.08
N LEU A 124 6.76 -2.24 18.55
CA LEU A 124 6.99 -0.90 19.10
C LEU A 124 5.71 -0.08 19.36
N PRO A 125 4.71 -0.05 18.45
CA PRO A 125 3.47 0.71 18.69
C PRO A 125 2.46 -0.01 19.60
N CYS A 126 2.68 -1.28 19.99
CA CYS A 126 1.73 -2.03 20.78
C CYS A 126 1.91 -1.81 22.28
N GLU A 127 0.81 -1.51 22.96
CA GLU A 127 0.74 -1.38 24.41
C GLU A 127 -0.22 -2.40 25.04
N VAL A 128 0.06 -2.74 26.30
CA VAL A 128 -0.80 -3.64 27.08
C VAL A 128 -2.20 -3.05 27.16
N GLY A 129 -3.21 -3.89 26.89
CA GLY A 129 -4.61 -3.48 26.86
C GLY A 129 -5.14 -3.11 25.48
N GLN A 130 -4.27 -2.88 24.48
CA GLN A 130 -4.71 -2.56 23.12
C GLN A 130 -5.25 -3.78 22.36
N TYR A 131 -6.15 -3.52 21.42
CA TYR A 131 -6.68 -4.52 20.50
C TYR A 131 -5.85 -4.57 19.22
N ILE A 132 -5.48 -5.78 18.82
CA ILE A 132 -4.63 -6.07 17.67
C ILE A 132 -5.43 -6.93 16.70
N ARG A 133 -5.45 -6.49 15.44
CA ARG A 133 -5.99 -7.23 14.32
C ARG A 133 -4.86 -8.01 13.65
N VAL A 134 -4.94 -9.33 13.72
CA VAL A 134 -4.00 -10.24 13.06
C VAL A 134 -4.65 -10.75 11.77
N GLN A 135 -3.90 -10.71 10.66
CA GLN A 135 -4.38 -11.22 9.38
C GLN A 135 -3.34 -12.11 8.71
N ASN A 136 -3.82 -13.17 8.07
CA ASN A 136 -3.01 -14.14 7.35
C ASN A 136 -1.83 -14.70 8.17
N ALA A 137 -2.08 -14.99 9.46
CA ALA A 137 -1.08 -15.60 10.33
C ALA A 137 -0.98 -17.10 10.11
N TYR A 138 0.18 -17.66 10.44
CA TYR A 138 0.43 -19.09 10.54
C TYR A 138 0.71 -19.45 12.00
N VAL A 139 0.41 -20.70 12.36
CA VAL A 139 0.59 -21.22 13.72
C VAL A 139 1.79 -22.15 13.72
N ARG A 140 2.70 -21.94 14.68
CA ARG A 140 3.79 -22.87 14.97
C ARG A 140 3.67 -23.37 16.39
N MET A 141 4.01 -24.64 16.58
CA MET A 141 4.17 -25.22 17.90
C MET A 141 5.48 -24.71 18.51
N LYS A 142 5.44 -24.31 19.77
CA LYS A 142 6.65 -24.00 20.54
C LYS A 142 7.29 -25.34 20.94
N ASN A 143 8.56 -25.54 20.59
CA ASN A 143 9.36 -26.77 20.82
C ASN A 143 9.05 -27.98 19.91
N GLY A 144 8.57 -27.74 18.69
CA GLY A 144 8.54 -28.77 17.63
C GLY A 144 9.84 -28.83 16.85
#